data_AF-A0A4Q4Y6Y4-F1
#
_entry.id   AF-A0A4Q4Y6Y4-F1
#
_cell.length_a   1.000
_cell.length_b   1.000
_cell.length_c   1.000
_cell.angle_alpha   90.00
_cell.angle_beta   90.00
_cell.angle_gamma   90.00
#
_symmetry.space_group_name_H-M   'P 1'
#
loop_
_entity.id
_entity.type
_entity.pdbx_description
1 polymer ?
#
loop_
_entity_poly.entity_id
_entity_poly.type
_entity_poly.pdbx_seq_one_letter_code
_entity_poly.pdbx_strand_id
1 'polypeptide(L)'
;MGILKLLRRLRESSSSGANLPSADHPRHHPNDRNDIPNALADDPPATPTPSSQFLSHLSNHPQTLTRELVQPYLSYETWLRKAFARGDAGIVGLAGLVPIYDGHQSTFRIRAIDRLTANREKYLMPLPDDKLEADCAPAIAASLDEYRRNFEAFTHGTLAGLDWSNVVVAGSSALLPLLSRREDVNIRDDPTVEKPLETYFQTIASASDIDIFLYGLDSEDAAITRILELEAAVRKNQRLLPGEGLSLRTKNAITFISPKWPYRHVQIILRLYKSISEILTGFDVDCACVAFDGRQVYSNPRGITAIATRTNTIDLSRRSPSYENRLWKYRNQNFDVFWDCLDRTRIDEEYFRRFVEDFMDLSSLKGLARLIFSEAVLTRPYNGYWRKRYLKKVDDGGEPALTPESGYANHDIPYGERFTADKVRKYVERHSTGQHLFGTIQVVAVEGAKPGKKSKDELVGKVSFLKDDPGRQMIGSFHPLSEDDWTEMAYAAGKGDTGKDSEEND
;
A
#
# COMPACT_ATOMS: atom_id res chain seq x y z
N MET A 1 -45.18 -10.04 38.41
CA MET A 1 -45.46 -11.34 39.06
C MET A 1 -46.26 -12.19 38.09
N GLY A 2 -45.70 -13.30 37.60
CA GLY A 2 -46.49 -14.30 36.86
C GLY A 2 -46.13 -14.58 35.41
N ILE A 3 -44.84 -14.77 35.09
CA ILE A 3 -44.47 -15.90 34.21
C ILE A 3 -44.96 -17.17 34.91
N LEU A 4 -45.45 -18.16 34.14
CA LEU A 4 -46.08 -19.41 34.56
C LEU A 4 -47.60 -19.35 34.82
N LYS A 5 -48.37 -19.23 33.74
CA LYS A 5 -49.53 -20.10 33.54
C LYS A 5 -49.73 -20.32 32.05
N LEU A 6 -49.68 -21.60 31.67
CA LEU A 6 -50.33 -22.17 30.48
C LEU A 6 -49.58 -22.26 29.14
N LEU A 7 -48.26 -22.51 29.15
CA LEU A 7 -47.70 -23.43 28.15
C LEU A 7 -48.07 -24.87 28.57
N ARG A 8 -48.64 -25.65 27.64
CA ARG A 8 -49.25 -26.99 27.80
C ARG A 8 -50.65 -27.04 28.43
N ARG A 9 -51.66 -26.75 27.62
CA ARG A 9 -52.75 -27.69 27.33
C ARG A 9 -53.62 -27.08 26.24
N LEU A 10 -53.40 -27.56 25.02
CA LEU A 10 -54.41 -27.93 24.02
C LEU A 10 -53.76 -27.90 22.65
N ARG A 11 -52.81 -28.83 22.50
CA ARG A 11 -52.62 -29.54 21.24
C ARG A 11 -53.91 -30.32 21.01
N GLU A 12 -54.42 -30.28 19.78
CA GLU A 12 -55.40 -31.23 19.22
C GLU A 12 -56.85 -31.12 19.74
N SER A 13 -57.60 -30.17 19.18
CA SER A 13 -59.02 -30.39 18.86
C SER A 13 -59.43 -29.57 17.63
N SER A 14 -58.87 -29.95 16.48
CA SER A 14 -59.32 -29.47 15.17
C SER A 14 -59.93 -30.65 14.42
N SER A 15 -61.25 -30.79 14.48
CA SER A 15 -62.00 -31.66 13.56
C SER A 15 -63.20 -30.91 12.99
N SER A 16 -63.34 -31.04 11.66
CA SER A 16 -64.48 -30.70 10.79
C SER A 16 -64.89 -29.22 10.71
N GLY A 17 -64.96 -28.56 9.55
CA GLY A 17 -64.94 -29.00 8.16
C GLY A 17 -65.98 -28.19 7.38
N ALA A 18 -65.60 -27.61 6.22
CA ALA A 18 -66.42 -27.54 4.99
C ALA A 18 -65.82 -26.54 3.97
N ASN A 19 -65.12 -27.12 2.99
CA ASN A 19 -65.18 -26.92 1.53
C ASN A 19 -65.38 -25.53 0.92
N LEU A 20 -64.49 -25.21 -0.04
CA LEU A 20 -64.75 -24.73 -1.41
C LEU A 20 -63.42 -24.78 -2.24
N PRO A 21 -63.44 -24.82 -3.59
CA PRO A 21 -62.85 -25.91 -4.38
C PRO A 21 -61.52 -25.60 -5.10
N SER A 22 -60.82 -26.68 -5.48
CA SER A 22 -59.61 -26.77 -6.32
C SER A 22 -59.84 -26.23 -7.74
N ALA A 23 -59.00 -25.35 -8.31
CA ALA A 23 -57.63 -25.53 -8.80
C ALA A 23 -57.54 -26.33 -10.12
N ASP A 24 -57.21 -25.61 -11.20
CA ASP A 24 -56.53 -26.17 -12.38
C ASP A 24 -55.49 -25.15 -12.89
N HIS A 25 -54.29 -25.67 -13.19
CA HIS A 25 -53.06 -24.94 -13.54
C HIS A 25 -53.03 -24.49 -15.02
N PRO A 26 -52.26 -23.44 -15.38
CA PRO A 26 -50.99 -23.73 -16.06
C PRO A 26 -49.81 -22.77 -15.79
N ARG A 27 -48.64 -23.39 -15.54
CA ARG A 27 -47.27 -23.08 -16.01
C ARG A 27 -46.75 -21.63 -15.94
N HIS A 28 -45.86 -21.39 -14.98
CA HIS A 28 -44.99 -20.21 -14.91
C HIS A 28 -43.89 -20.24 -15.99
N HIS A 29 -43.82 -19.18 -16.79
CA HIS A 29 -42.61 -18.71 -17.46
C HIS A 29 -41.76 -17.90 -16.47
N PRO A 30 -40.42 -18.05 -16.42
CA PRO A 30 -39.55 -17.15 -15.69
C PRO A 30 -39.09 -16.05 -16.64
N ASN A 31 -39.78 -14.91 -16.65
CA ASN A 31 -39.28 -13.69 -17.25
C ASN A 31 -39.96 -12.50 -16.57
N ASP A 32 -39.54 -12.21 -15.33
CA ASP A 32 -39.60 -10.85 -14.81
C ASP A 32 -38.27 -10.59 -14.11
N ARG A 33 -37.44 -9.81 -14.81
CA ARG A 33 -36.23 -9.21 -14.27
C ARG A 33 -36.68 -8.26 -13.17
N ASN A 34 -36.27 -8.56 -11.94
CA ASN A 34 -36.32 -7.57 -10.86
C ASN A 34 -35.37 -6.43 -11.24
N ASP A 35 -35.94 -5.35 -11.75
CA ASP A 35 -35.31 -4.03 -11.77
C ASP A 35 -35.09 -3.60 -10.31
N ILE A 36 -33.86 -3.83 -9.84
CA ILE A 36 -33.35 -3.18 -8.63
C ILE A 36 -33.22 -1.69 -9.00
N PRO A 37 -33.79 -0.75 -8.23
CA PRO A 37 -33.63 0.67 -8.50
C PRO A 37 -32.15 0.99 -8.55
N ASN A 38 -31.70 1.52 -9.69
CA ASN A 38 -30.38 2.09 -9.87
C ASN A 38 -30.25 3.21 -8.83
N ALA A 39 -29.58 2.95 -7.70
CA ALA A 39 -29.33 3.97 -6.69
C ALA A 39 -28.61 5.11 -7.41
N LEU A 40 -29.25 6.29 -7.44
CA LEU A 40 -28.68 7.49 -8.05
C LEU A 40 -27.25 7.66 -7.52
N ALA A 41 -26.27 7.72 -8.41
CA ALA A 41 -24.92 8.08 -8.04
C ALA A 41 -24.99 9.45 -7.36
N ASP A 42 -24.65 9.53 -6.06
CA ASP A 42 -24.55 10.80 -5.34
C ASP A 42 -23.71 11.79 -6.17
N ASP A 43 -24.11 13.06 -6.26
CA ASP A 43 -23.31 14.08 -6.93
C ASP A 43 -21.92 14.19 -6.28
N PRO A 44 -20.85 14.45 -7.06
CA PRO A 44 -19.53 14.64 -6.49
C PRO A 44 -19.51 15.85 -5.53
N PRO A 45 -18.93 15.72 -4.33
CA PRO A 45 -18.84 16.83 -3.40
C PRO A 45 -17.98 17.95 -4.02
N ALA A 46 -18.39 19.19 -3.75
CA ALA A 46 -17.70 20.36 -4.28
C ALA A 46 -16.28 20.49 -3.69
N THR A 47 -15.35 20.95 -4.53
CA THR A 47 -13.98 21.32 -4.13
C THR A 47 -13.78 22.83 -4.36
N PRO A 48 -12.96 23.53 -3.56
CA PRO A 48 -12.72 24.97 -3.73
C PRO A 48 -12.16 25.33 -5.12
N THR A 49 -11.29 24.46 -5.64
CA THR A 49 -10.76 24.50 -7.01
C THR A 49 -10.66 23.07 -7.53
N PRO A 50 -10.59 22.84 -8.87
CA PRO A 50 -10.26 21.53 -9.41
C PRO A 50 -8.99 20.95 -8.76
N SER A 51 -8.93 19.62 -8.58
CA SER A 51 -7.76 18.96 -7.98
C SER A 51 -6.45 19.30 -8.69
N SER A 52 -6.48 19.47 -10.02
CA SER A 52 -5.30 19.88 -10.81
C SER A 52 -4.68 21.20 -10.36
N GLN A 53 -5.44 22.05 -9.66
CA GLN A 53 -4.99 23.34 -9.14
C GLN A 53 -4.66 23.31 -7.64
N PHE A 54 -4.65 22.13 -7.00
CA PHE A 54 -4.43 22.03 -5.55
C PHE A 54 -3.08 22.58 -5.08
N LEU A 55 -2.01 22.43 -5.89
CA LEU A 55 -0.71 23.05 -5.58
C LEU A 55 -0.80 24.58 -5.49
N SER A 56 -1.49 25.20 -6.46
CA SER A 56 -1.76 26.63 -6.46
C SER A 56 -2.62 27.03 -5.25
N HIS A 57 -3.64 26.22 -4.92
CA HIS A 57 -4.46 26.41 -3.73
C HIS A 57 -3.63 26.43 -2.43
N LEU A 58 -2.69 25.49 -2.24
CA LEU A 58 -1.78 25.51 -1.09
C LEU A 58 -0.91 26.77 -1.06
N SER A 59 -0.33 27.16 -2.20
CA SER A 59 0.56 28.32 -2.29
C SER A 59 -0.14 29.65 -2.01
N ASN A 60 -1.43 29.75 -2.34
CA ASN A 60 -2.25 30.94 -2.09
C ASN A 60 -2.73 31.05 -0.63
N HIS A 61 -2.58 29.99 0.17
CA HIS A 61 -2.99 29.94 1.58
C HIS A 61 -1.82 29.53 2.49
N PRO A 62 -0.72 30.29 2.55
CA PRO A 62 0.49 29.91 3.28
C PRO A 62 0.28 29.81 4.81
N GLN A 63 -0.70 30.53 5.36
CA GLN A 63 -0.97 30.58 6.81
C GLN A 63 -2.10 29.65 7.28
N THR A 64 -2.74 28.92 6.36
CA THR A 64 -3.79 27.95 6.70
C THR A 64 -3.20 26.56 6.85
N LEU A 65 -3.70 25.77 7.81
CA LEU A 65 -3.21 24.41 7.99
C LEU A 65 -3.47 23.57 6.75
N THR A 66 -2.47 22.81 6.30
CA THR A 66 -2.57 21.98 5.10
C THR A 66 -3.66 20.91 5.29
N ARG A 67 -3.79 20.38 6.51
CA ARG A 67 -4.85 19.42 6.89
C ARG A 67 -6.26 19.98 6.76
N GLU A 68 -6.45 21.29 6.83
CA GLU A 68 -7.75 21.95 6.64
C GLU A 68 -8.04 22.12 5.15
N LEU A 69 -7.06 22.63 4.39
CA LEU A 69 -7.18 22.87 2.95
C LEU A 69 -7.48 21.60 2.15
N VAL A 70 -6.98 20.44 2.61
CA VAL A 70 -7.19 19.16 1.92
C VAL A 70 -8.57 18.53 2.17
N GLN A 71 -9.31 18.92 3.21
CA GLN A 71 -10.56 18.22 3.62
C GLN A 71 -11.62 18.09 2.51
N PRO A 72 -11.94 19.14 1.72
CA PRO A 72 -12.89 19.01 0.62
C PRO A 72 -12.43 18.00 -0.44
N TYR A 73 -11.11 17.90 -0.66
CA TYR A 73 -10.52 16.97 -1.61
C TYR A 73 -10.50 15.54 -1.09
N LEU A 74 -10.34 15.31 0.22
CA LEU A 74 -10.49 13.99 0.83
C LEU A 74 -11.94 13.47 0.70
N SER A 75 -12.92 14.36 0.87
CA SER A 75 -14.33 14.06 0.64
C SER A 75 -14.59 13.67 -0.81
N TYR A 76 -14.03 14.43 -1.76
CA TYR A 76 -14.10 14.13 -3.18
C TYR A 76 -13.39 12.82 -3.55
N GLU A 77 -12.19 12.55 -3.03
CA GLU A 77 -11.47 11.29 -3.24
C GLU A 77 -12.27 10.11 -2.68
N THR A 78 -12.96 10.27 -1.55
CA THR A 78 -13.82 9.23 -0.96
C THR A 78 -15.01 8.92 -1.85
N TRP A 79 -15.66 9.94 -2.40
CA TRP A 79 -16.69 9.78 -3.41
C TRP A 79 -16.14 9.08 -4.66
N LEU A 80 -14.98 9.51 -5.16
CA LEU A 80 -14.34 8.97 -6.35
C LEU A 80 -13.98 7.49 -6.18
N ARG A 81 -13.50 7.11 -4.99
CA ARG A 81 -13.24 5.72 -4.62
C ARG A 81 -14.51 4.86 -4.71
N LYS A 82 -15.64 5.37 -4.20
CA LYS A 82 -16.94 4.70 -4.29
C LYS A 82 -17.46 4.65 -5.73
N ALA A 83 -17.18 5.68 -6.54
CA ALA A 83 -17.57 5.71 -7.95
C ALA A 83 -16.81 4.65 -8.76
N PHE A 84 -15.50 4.53 -8.57
CA PHE A 84 -14.73 3.42 -9.15
C PHE A 84 -15.19 2.05 -8.63
N ALA A 85 -15.55 1.95 -7.36
CA ALA A 85 -16.09 0.74 -6.73
C ALA A 85 -17.35 0.22 -7.41
N ARG A 86 -18.32 1.12 -7.64
CA ARG A 86 -19.57 0.83 -8.35
C ARG A 86 -19.39 0.55 -9.85
N GLY A 87 -18.21 0.88 -10.38
CA GLY A 87 -17.93 0.75 -11.80
C GLY A 87 -18.52 1.87 -12.65
N ASP A 88 -18.81 3.04 -12.06
CA ASP A 88 -19.43 4.19 -12.72
C ASP A 88 -18.70 4.55 -14.03
N ALA A 89 -19.48 4.84 -15.08
CA ALA A 89 -18.96 5.30 -16.36
C ALA A 89 -18.74 6.81 -16.37
N GLY A 90 -17.91 7.32 -17.28
CA GLY A 90 -17.73 8.76 -17.48
C GLY A 90 -16.75 9.45 -16.52
N ILE A 91 -16.11 8.72 -15.60
CA ILE A 91 -15.01 9.25 -14.79
C ILE A 91 -13.82 9.52 -15.72
N VAL A 92 -13.40 10.78 -15.81
CA VAL A 92 -12.22 11.18 -16.58
C VAL A 92 -10.97 10.49 -16.01
N GLY A 93 -10.09 9.97 -16.86
CA GLY A 93 -8.93 9.17 -16.41
C GLY A 93 -7.94 9.90 -15.48
N LEU A 94 -7.98 11.24 -15.47
CA LEU A 94 -7.19 12.10 -14.58
C LEU A 94 -8.01 12.75 -13.46
N ALA A 95 -9.25 12.31 -13.22
CA ALA A 95 -10.11 12.85 -12.17
C ALA A 95 -9.41 12.76 -10.80
N GLY A 96 -9.49 13.83 -10.01
CA GLY A 96 -8.87 13.86 -8.68
C GLY A 96 -7.34 13.97 -8.66
N LEU A 97 -6.68 14.03 -9.83
CA LEU A 97 -5.22 14.09 -9.92
C LEU A 97 -4.68 15.52 -10.06
N VAL A 98 -3.43 15.67 -9.65
CA VAL A 98 -2.58 16.86 -9.76
C VAL A 98 -1.37 16.50 -10.61
N PRO A 99 -1.21 17.09 -11.82
CA PRO A 99 0.05 16.99 -12.56
C PRO A 99 1.10 17.86 -11.85
N ILE A 100 2.21 17.25 -11.43
CA ILE A 100 3.22 17.93 -10.60
C ILE A 100 4.03 18.93 -11.43
N TYR A 101 4.42 18.54 -12.64
CA TYR A 101 5.26 19.34 -13.53
C TYR A 101 4.40 19.98 -14.64
N ASP A 102 3.50 20.87 -14.23
CA ASP A 102 2.57 21.61 -15.10
C ASP A 102 2.67 23.14 -14.90
N GLY A 103 3.89 23.64 -14.63
CA GLY A 103 4.17 25.06 -14.47
C GLY A 103 4.10 25.59 -13.02
N HIS A 104 3.63 24.76 -12.08
CA HIS A 104 3.50 25.10 -10.66
C HIS A 104 4.48 24.37 -9.74
N GLN A 105 5.39 23.53 -10.28
CA GLN A 105 6.32 22.74 -9.47
C GLN A 105 7.19 23.58 -8.50
N SER A 106 7.48 24.84 -8.85
CA SER A 106 8.27 25.75 -8.01
C SER A 106 7.54 26.22 -6.75
N THR A 107 6.22 26.08 -6.68
CA THR A 107 5.40 26.40 -5.50
C THR A 107 5.20 25.19 -4.58
N PHE A 108 5.61 23.99 -5.00
CA PHE A 108 5.56 22.79 -4.17
C PHE A 108 6.68 22.80 -3.12
N ARG A 109 6.37 23.41 -1.98
CA ARG A 109 7.30 23.63 -0.88
C ARG A 109 6.91 22.86 0.37
N ILE A 110 7.91 22.66 1.23
CA ILE A 110 7.69 22.16 2.58
C ILE A 110 6.82 23.16 3.35
N ARG A 111 5.84 22.62 4.08
CA ARG A 111 4.89 23.36 4.92
C ARG A 111 5.01 22.85 6.36
N ALA A 112 5.77 23.55 7.18
CA ALA A 112 6.01 23.18 8.57
C ALA A 112 4.85 23.55 9.50
N ILE A 113 3.93 24.43 9.08
CA ILE A 113 2.84 24.97 9.91
C ILE A 113 2.05 23.87 10.63
N ASP A 114 1.69 22.81 9.92
CA ASP A 114 0.95 21.68 10.48
C ASP A 114 1.69 21.02 11.66
N ARG A 115 3.01 20.84 11.56
CA ARG A 115 3.81 20.24 12.63
C ARG A 115 4.07 21.22 13.78
N LEU A 116 4.20 22.52 13.48
CA LEU A 116 4.46 23.56 14.47
C LEU A 116 3.26 23.86 15.36
N THR A 117 2.03 23.73 14.83
CA THR A 117 0.80 24.02 15.57
C THR A 117 0.14 22.79 16.17
N ALA A 118 0.49 21.58 15.71
CA ALA A 118 -0.13 20.35 16.19
C ALA A 118 0.34 19.95 17.59
N ASN A 119 -0.52 19.23 18.30
CA ASN A 119 -0.14 18.53 19.51
C ASN A 119 0.86 17.41 19.17
N ARG A 120 2.10 17.52 19.69
CA ARG A 120 3.17 16.53 19.48
C ARG A 120 2.79 15.12 19.92
N GLU A 121 1.92 14.99 20.93
CA GLU A 121 1.44 13.70 21.42
C GLU A 121 0.59 12.93 20.39
N LYS A 122 0.17 13.56 19.30
CA LYS A 122 -0.59 12.93 18.20
C LYS A 122 0.28 12.31 17.11
N TYR A 123 1.60 12.51 17.19
CA TYR A 123 2.54 11.92 16.25
C TYR A 123 2.98 10.54 16.74
N LEU A 124 3.12 9.60 15.81
CA LEU A 124 3.69 8.27 16.02
C LEU A 124 5.04 8.22 15.32
N MET A 125 6.04 7.67 16.00
CA MET A 125 7.42 7.59 15.54
C MET A 125 7.90 8.96 15.03
N PRO A 126 7.88 10.04 15.82
CA PRO A 126 8.22 11.37 15.32
C PRO A 126 9.65 11.41 14.73
N LEU A 127 9.84 12.16 13.65
CA LEU A 127 11.18 12.47 13.14
C LEU A 127 11.95 13.33 14.16
N PRO A 128 13.24 13.06 14.38
CA PRO A 128 14.09 13.94 15.18
C PRO A 128 14.32 15.26 14.43
N ASP A 129 14.62 16.32 15.19
CA ASP A 129 14.68 17.69 14.68
C ASP A 129 15.74 17.89 13.58
N ASP A 130 16.83 17.11 13.58
CA ASP A 130 17.90 17.12 12.57
C ASP A 130 17.48 16.51 11.21
N LYS A 131 16.32 15.84 11.14
CA LYS A 131 15.76 15.27 9.91
C LYS A 131 14.64 16.12 9.32
N LEU A 132 14.27 17.22 9.98
CA LEU A 132 13.21 18.10 9.52
C LEU A 132 13.74 19.03 8.43
N GLU A 133 13.00 19.12 7.35
CA GLU A 133 13.25 20.12 6.32
C GLU A 133 12.70 21.47 6.76
N ALA A 134 13.41 22.55 6.43
CA ALA A 134 12.99 23.90 6.75
C ALA A 134 11.68 24.26 6.04
N ASP A 135 10.86 25.09 6.69
CA ASP A 135 9.66 25.65 6.05
C ASP A 135 10.03 26.36 4.74
N CYS A 136 9.17 26.24 3.73
CA CYS A 136 9.40 26.78 2.39
C CYS A 136 10.59 26.19 1.60
N ALA A 137 11.30 25.17 2.12
CA ALA A 137 12.30 24.42 1.35
C ALA A 137 11.65 23.70 0.14
N PRO A 138 12.39 23.38 -0.93
CA PRO A 138 11.87 22.55 -2.02
C PRO A 138 11.40 21.19 -1.49
N ALA A 139 10.15 20.80 -1.74
CA ALA A 139 9.66 19.48 -1.30
C ALA A 139 10.01 18.35 -2.29
N ILE A 140 10.28 18.73 -3.54
CA ILE A 140 10.49 17.83 -4.68
C ILE A 140 11.68 18.25 -5.54
N ALA A 141 12.10 17.37 -6.45
CA ALA A 141 13.02 17.68 -7.54
C ALA A 141 12.52 18.92 -8.33
N ALA A 142 13.43 19.83 -8.69
CA ALA A 142 13.07 21.16 -9.16
C ALA A 142 12.47 21.17 -10.58
N SER A 143 12.64 20.08 -11.34
CA SER A 143 12.19 19.96 -12.73
C SER A 143 11.89 18.51 -13.11
N LEU A 144 11.09 18.33 -14.16
CA LEU A 144 10.82 17.01 -14.73
C LEU A 144 12.11 16.32 -15.24
N ASP A 145 13.08 17.08 -15.74
CA ASP A 145 14.36 16.52 -16.20
C ASP A 145 15.24 16.06 -15.04
N GLU A 146 15.22 16.77 -13.92
CA GLU A 146 15.84 16.30 -12.67
C GLU A 146 15.14 15.03 -12.16
N TYR A 147 13.80 15.01 -12.14
CA TYR A 147 13.05 13.81 -11.80
C TYR A 147 13.41 12.62 -12.68
N ARG A 148 13.50 12.81 -14.00
CA ARG A 148 13.87 11.73 -14.94
C ARG A 148 15.27 11.21 -14.69
N ARG A 149 16.25 12.08 -14.41
CA ARG A 149 17.61 11.66 -14.02
C ARG A 149 17.61 10.87 -12.72
N ASN A 150 16.83 11.33 -11.73
CA ASN A 150 16.66 10.62 -10.46
C ASN A 150 16.01 9.24 -10.67
N PHE A 151 14.97 9.17 -11.49
CA PHE A 151 14.23 7.95 -11.80
C PHE A 151 15.10 6.94 -12.55
N GLU A 152 15.88 7.40 -13.53
CA GLU A 152 16.85 6.58 -14.26
C GLU A 152 17.90 6.00 -13.32
N ALA A 153 18.45 6.82 -12.41
CA ALA A 153 19.41 6.36 -11.41
C ALA A 153 18.80 5.40 -10.39
N PHE A 154 17.57 5.66 -9.94
CA PHE A 154 16.84 4.77 -9.03
C PHE A 154 16.61 3.38 -9.65
N THR A 155 16.27 3.34 -10.96
CA THR A 155 15.98 2.10 -11.68
C THR A 155 17.19 1.45 -12.32
N HIS A 156 18.38 2.07 -12.25
CA HIS A 156 19.57 1.68 -13.02
C HIS A 156 19.29 1.51 -14.52
N GLY A 157 18.41 2.35 -15.08
CA GLY A 157 18.00 2.29 -16.48
C GLY A 157 17.26 1.02 -16.90
N THR A 158 16.73 0.25 -15.93
CA THR A 158 15.96 -0.97 -16.20
C THR A 158 14.77 -0.72 -17.12
N LEU A 159 14.18 0.49 -17.07
CA LEU A 159 13.01 0.88 -17.87
C LEU A 159 13.35 1.81 -19.04
N ALA A 160 14.63 1.96 -19.38
CA ALA A 160 15.05 2.83 -20.47
C ALA A 160 14.41 2.42 -21.81
N GLY A 161 13.85 3.38 -22.54
CA GLY A 161 13.22 3.17 -23.84
C GLY A 161 11.90 2.37 -23.81
N LEU A 162 11.29 2.21 -22.63
CA LEU A 162 10.01 1.54 -22.49
C LEU A 162 8.89 2.31 -23.22
N ASP A 163 7.99 1.58 -23.88
CA ASP A 163 6.69 2.11 -24.30
C ASP A 163 5.76 2.18 -23.09
N TRP A 164 5.38 3.39 -22.70
CA TRP A 164 4.59 3.67 -21.50
C TRP A 164 3.08 3.57 -21.72
N SER A 165 2.63 3.22 -22.93
CA SER A 165 1.21 3.02 -23.21
C SER A 165 0.61 2.01 -22.24
N ASN A 166 -0.47 2.41 -21.53
CA ASN A 166 -1.19 1.59 -20.54
C ASN A 166 -0.35 1.13 -19.33
N VAL A 167 0.83 1.75 -19.12
CA VAL A 167 1.77 1.38 -18.07
C VAL A 167 2.07 2.60 -17.21
N VAL A 168 2.11 2.42 -15.90
CA VAL A 168 2.53 3.46 -14.97
C VAL A 168 3.35 2.86 -13.84
N VAL A 169 4.38 3.57 -13.41
CA VAL A 169 5.12 3.24 -12.18
C VAL A 169 4.50 4.07 -11.05
N ALA A 170 4.21 3.45 -9.90
CA ALA A 170 3.56 4.16 -8.79
C ALA A 170 4.05 3.69 -7.43
N GLY A 171 3.80 4.47 -6.38
CA GLY A 171 4.24 4.15 -5.02
C GLY A 171 5.67 4.62 -4.76
N SER A 172 6.45 3.84 -4.00
CA SER A 172 7.81 4.26 -3.63
C SER A 172 8.74 4.47 -4.83
N SER A 173 8.55 3.70 -5.90
CA SER A 173 9.34 3.80 -7.13
C SER A 173 9.12 5.11 -7.88
N ALA A 174 7.93 5.70 -7.79
CA ALA A 174 7.62 7.01 -8.35
C ALA A 174 7.90 8.16 -7.36
N LEU A 175 7.67 7.92 -6.06
CA LEU A 175 7.85 8.89 -4.98
C LEU A 175 9.33 9.20 -4.70
N LEU A 176 10.18 8.20 -4.47
CA LEU A 176 11.54 8.46 -3.97
C LEU A 176 12.39 9.30 -4.95
N PRO A 177 12.31 9.11 -6.28
CA PRO A 177 12.96 10.00 -7.24
C PRO A 177 12.39 11.42 -7.30
N LEU A 178 11.14 11.60 -6.83
CA LEU A 178 10.45 12.89 -6.78
C LEU A 178 10.90 13.74 -5.61
N LEU A 179 11.27 13.16 -4.47
CA LEU A 179 11.57 13.94 -3.27
C LEU A 179 12.85 14.76 -3.42
N SER A 180 12.91 15.88 -2.69
CA SER A 180 14.14 16.62 -2.47
C SER A 180 15.25 15.71 -1.90
N ARG A 181 16.50 16.00 -2.26
CA ARG A 181 17.65 15.21 -1.82
C ARG A 181 17.83 15.37 -0.31
N ARG A 182 17.85 14.23 0.38
CA ARG A 182 18.22 14.13 1.79
C ARG A 182 19.66 14.60 2.06
N GLU A 183 19.79 15.64 2.88
CA GLU A 183 21.08 16.19 3.31
C GLU A 183 21.82 15.26 4.29
N ASP A 184 21.08 14.42 5.00
CA ASP A 184 21.62 13.49 5.98
C ASP A 184 22.30 12.25 5.36
N VAL A 185 22.32 12.15 4.03
CA VAL A 185 22.88 11.02 3.29
C VAL A 185 24.08 11.50 2.50
N ASN A 186 25.26 11.21 3.04
CA ASN A 186 26.53 11.54 2.39
C ASN A 186 27.00 10.36 1.53
N ILE A 187 27.13 10.60 0.22
CA ILE A 187 27.68 9.65 -0.74
C ILE A 187 29.09 10.11 -1.07
N ARG A 188 30.07 9.20 -1.01
CA ARG A 188 31.43 9.51 -1.40
C ARG A 188 31.46 9.84 -2.89
N ASP A 189 31.88 11.04 -3.24
CA ASP A 189 32.06 11.42 -4.63
C ASP A 189 33.44 10.92 -5.11
N ASP A 190 33.49 9.71 -5.68
CA ASP A 190 34.59 9.29 -6.56
C ASP A 190 34.10 9.31 -8.02
N PRO A 191 34.36 10.39 -8.77
CA PRO A 191 33.86 10.56 -10.13
C PRO A 191 34.49 9.58 -11.14
N THR A 192 35.50 8.81 -10.75
CA THR A 192 36.18 7.85 -11.63
C THR A 192 35.65 6.43 -11.51
N VAL A 193 34.91 6.11 -10.44
CA VAL A 193 34.47 4.74 -10.11
C VAL A 193 32.97 4.65 -9.84
N GLU A 194 32.36 5.65 -9.21
CA GLU A 194 30.98 5.57 -8.73
C GLU A 194 30.05 6.50 -9.53
N LYS A 195 28.81 6.06 -9.73
CA LYS A 195 27.71 6.92 -10.18
C LYS A 195 26.97 7.42 -8.94
N PRO A 196 27.25 8.64 -8.42
CA PRO A 196 26.85 9.00 -7.06
C PRO A 196 25.34 9.01 -6.83
N LEU A 197 24.56 9.34 -7.88
CA LEU A 197 23.09 9.33 -7.80
C LEU A 197 22.52 7.90 -7.73
N GLU A 198 23.15 6.94 -8.40
CA GLU A 198 22.78 5.53 -8.27
C GLU A 198 23.11 5.02 -6.87
N THR A 199 24.32 5.30 -6.35
CA THR A 199 24.73 4.97 -4.98
C THR A 199 23.82 5.61 -3.93
N TYR A 200 23.37 6.86 -4.18
CA TYR A 200 22.37 7.53 -3.34
C TYR A 200 21.07 6.73 -3.22
N PHE A 201 20.46 6.33 -4.35
CA PHE A 201 19.22 5.56 -4.32
C PHE A 201 19.42 4.13 -3.81
N GLN A 202 20.58 3.52 -4.03
CA GLN A 202 20.93 2.26 -3.37
C GLN A 202 20.96 2.40 -1.84
N THR A 203 21.48 3.53 -1.34
CA THR A 203 21.59 3.80 0.11
C THR A 203 20.22 4.05 0.74
N ILE A 204 19.42 4.95 0.17
CA ILE A 204 18.14 5.34 0.79
C ILE A 204 17.01 4.35 0.52
N ALA A 205 17.08 3.64 -0.61
CA ALA A 205 15.99 2.80 -1.09
C ALA A 205 16.42 1.34 -1.29
N SER A 206 17.40 0.84 -0.54
CA SER A 206 18.03 -0.48 -0.75
C SER A 206 17.05 -1.65 -0.92
N ALA A 207 15.89 -1.61 -0.26
CA ALA A 207 14.86 -2.65 -0.30
C ALA A 207 13.60 -2.25 -1.08
N SER A 208 13.68 -1.26 -1.98
CA SER A 208 12.55 -0.83 -2.79
C SER A 208 12.55 -1.50 -4.16
N ASP A 209 11.42 -2.10 -4.50
CA ASP A 209 11.14 -2.65 -5.82
C ASP A 209 10.60 -1.56 -6.77
N ILE A 210 10.48 -1.94 -8.05
CA ILE A 210 9.85 -1.12 -9.09
C ILE A 210 8.44 -1.65 -9.33
N ASP A 211 7.45 -1.04 -8.67
CA ASP A 211 6.03 -1.40 -8.85
C ASP A 211 5.45 -0.79 -10.14
N ILE A 212 4.96 -1.64 -11.02
CA ILE A 212 4.31 -1.33 -12.29
C ILE A 212 2.83 -1.70 -12.22
N PHE A 213 1.99 -0.79 -12.69
CA PHE A 213 0.55 -0.95 -12.77
C PHE A 213 0.10 -0.83 -14.23
N LEU A 214 -0.87 -1.66 -14.61
CA LEU A 214 -1.50 -1.62 -15.93
C LEU A 214 -2.86 -0.94 -15.82
N TYR A 215 -3.18 -0.07 -16.78
CA TYR A 215 -4.46 0.64 -16.80
C TYR A 215 -5.02 0.84 -18.20
N GLY A 216 -6.34 1.01 -18.30
CA GLY A 216 -7.03 1.31 -19.57
C GLY A 216 -6.92 0.19 -20.60
N LEU A 217 -6.87 -1.06 -20.14
CA LEU A 217 -6.84 -2.25 -20.99
C LEU A 217 -8.18 -2.99 -20.95
N ASP A 218 -8.73 -3.31 -22.12
CA ASP A 218 -10.07 -3.89 -22.25
C ASP A 218 -10.11 -5.42 -22.12
N SER A 219 -8.94 -6.08 -22.05
CA SER A 219 -8.86 -7.53 -21.92
C SER A 219 -7.61 -8.01 -21.16
N GLU A 220 -7.70 -9.19 -20.55
CA GLU A 220 -6.56 -9.85 -19.92
C GLU A 220 -5.49 -10.23 -20.95
N ASP A 221 -5.88 -10.51 -22.19
CA ASP A 221 -4.97 -10.85 -23.28
C ASP A 221 -4.09 -9.67 -23.68
N ALA A 222 -4.67 -8.47 -23.73
CA ALA A 222 -3.92 -7.23 -23.93
C ALA A 222 -2.95 -6.99 -22.76
N ALA A 223 -3.39 -7.23 -21.52
CA ALA A 223 -2.55 -7.09 -20.34
C ALA A 223 -1.38 -8.08 -20.31
N ILE A 224 -1.62 -9.33 -20.70
CA ILE A 224 -0.56 -10.35 -20.81
C ILE A 224 0.43 -9.97 -21.91
N THR A 225 -0.05 -9.48 -23.05
CA THR A 225 0.82 -8.97 -24.12
C THR A 225 1.73 -7.86 -23.58
N ARG A 226 1.17 -6.90 -22.83
CA ARG A 226 1.95 -5.85 -22.18
C ARG A 226 2.97 -6.39 -21.17
N ILE A 227 2.61 -7.40 -20.39
CA ILE A 227 3.53 -8.06 -19.44
C ILE A 227 4.73 -8.70 -20.18
N LEU A 228 4.48 -9.36 -21.32
CA LEU A 228 5.52 -9.97 -22.15
C LEU A 228 6.47 -8.92 -22.74
N GLU A 229 5.92 -7.81 -23.23
CA GLU A 229 6.71 -6.69 -23.77
C GLU A 229 7.55 -6.00 -22.68
N LEU A 230 6.97 -5.81 -21.49
CA LEU A 230 7.67 -5.29 -20.31
C LEU A 230 8.85 -6.19 -19.92
N GLU A 231 8.63 -7.51 -19.86
CA GLU A 231 9.69 -8.46 -19.51
C GLU A 231 10.82 -8.43 -20.54
N ALA A 232 10.49 -8.39 -21.84
CA ALA A 232 11.48 -8.29 -22.90
C ALA A 232 12.32 -7.00 -22.80
N ALA A 233 11.69 -5.86 -22.50
CA ALA A 233 12.38 -4.59 -22.31
C ALA A 233 13.33 -4.63 -21.09
N VAL A 234 12.84 -5.11 -19.94
CA VAL A 234 13.62 -5.26 -18.70
C VAL A 234 14.83 -6.16 -18.94
N ARG A 235 14.63 -7.32 -19.59
CA ARG A 235 15.72 -8.24 -19.92
C ARG A 235 16.77 -7.63 -20.83
N LYS A 236 16.34 -6.93 -21.87
CA LYS A 236 17.25 -6.27 -22.82
C LYS A 236 18.13 -5.25 -22.08
N ASN A 237 17.52 -4.42 -21.24
CA ASN A 237 18.21 -3.37 -20.50
C ASN A 237 19.18 -3.94 -19.45
N GLN A 238 18.81 -5.05 -18.80
CA GLN A 238 19.66 -5.76 -17.84
C GLN A 238 20.66 -6.74 -18.50
N ARG A 239 20.68 -6.84 -19.84
CA ARG A 239 21.53 -7.76 -20.64
C ARG A 239 21.41 -9.21 -20.19
N LEU A 240 20.17 -9.69 -20.06
CA LEU A 240 19.84 -11.07 -19.65
C LEU A 240 19.52 -11.95 -20.86
N LEU A 241 19.97 -13.21 -20.85
CA LEU A 241 19.75 -14.16 -21.96
C LEU A 241 18.34 -14.75 -21.90
N PRO A 242 17.60 -14.86 -23.02
CA PRO A 242 16.23 -15.39 -23.03
C PRO A 242 16.12 -16.75 -22.32
N GLY A 243 15.04 -16.97 -21.57
CA GLY A 243 14.69 -18.30 -21.03
C GLY A 243 15.21 -18.66 -19.63
N GLU A 244 15.96 -17.80 -18.93
CA GLU A 244 16.58 -18.13 -17.61
C GLU A 244 15.61 -18.32 -16.42
N GLY A 245 14.29 -18.38 -16.60
CA GLY A 245 13.35 -18.71 -15.51
C GLY A 245 13.37 -17.70 -14.34
N LEU A 246 13.32 -16.41 -14.65
CA LEU A 246 13.50 -15.27 -13.74
C LEU A 246 12.20 -14.57 -13.33
N SER A 247 11.05 -15.19 -13.61
CA SER A 247 9.76 -14.62 -13.26
C SER A 247 9.12 -15.43 -12.13
N LEU A 248 8.51 -14.71 -11.19
CA LEU A 248 7.75 -15.25 -10.07
C LEU A 248 6.31 -14.75 -10.16
N ARG A 249 5.34 -15.66 -10.27
CA ARG A 249 3.91 -15.32 -10.15
C ARG A 249 3.40 -15.68 -8.77
N THR A 250 2.71 -14.73 -8.16
CA THR A 250 1.89 -14.92 -6.97
C THR A 250 0.42 -14.65 -7.33
N LYS A 251 -0.48 -14.64 -6.35
CA LYS A 251 -1.91 -14.34 -6.57
C LYS A 251 -2.13 -12.93 -7.13
N ASN A 252 -1.33 -11.96 -6.69
CA ASN A 252 -1.60 -10.54 -6.91
C ASN A 252 -0.50 -9.82 -7.70
N ALA A 253 0.61 -10.50 -8.02
CA ALA A 253 1.72 -9.89 -8.75
C ALA A 253 2.50 -10.89 -9.61
N ILE A 254 3.14 -10.39 -10.66
CA ILE A 254 4.27 -11.03 -11.33
C ILE A 254 5.52 -10.21 -11.06
N THR A 255 6.54 -10.83 -10.49
CA THR A 255 7.83 -10.18 -10.22
C THR A 255 8.90 -10.72 -11.16
N PHE A 256 9.54 -9.81 -11.90
CA PHE A 256 10.78 -10.07 -12.62
C PHE A 256 11.93 -9.96 -11.65
N ILE A 257 12.49 -11.12 -11.30
CA ILE A 257 13.61 -11.22 -10.38
C ILE A 257 14.85 -10.79 -11.12
N SER A 258 15.48 -9.76 -10.56
CA SER A 258 16.79 -9.31 -11.01
C SER A 258 17.85 -10.30 -10.49
N PRO A 259 18.61 -10.96 -11.38
CA PRO A 259 19.65 -11.89 -11.00
C PRO A 259 21.00 -11.20 -10.69
N LYS A 260 21.10 -9.89 -10.95
CA LYS A 260 22.35 -9.13 -10.88
C LYS A 260 22.13 -7.85 -10.09
N TRP A 261 22.85 -7.72 -8.98
CA TRP A 261 23.01 -6.43 -8.32
C TRP A 261 23.70 -5.43 -9.30
N PRO A 262 23.33 -4.15 -9.33
CA PRO A 262 22.37 -3.44 -8.47
C PRO A 262 20.95 -3.29 -9.04
N TYR A 263 20.55 -4.11 -10.02
CA TYR A 263 19.23 -3.96 -10.61
C TYR A 263 18.14 -4.44 -9.65
N ARG A 264 17.09 -3.64 -9.48
CA ARG A 264 15.95 -3.93 -8.60
C ARG A 264 15.00 -4.95 -9.23
N HIS A 265 14.19 -5.60 -8.40
CA HIS A 265 13.06 -6.38 -8.89
C HIS A 265 12.02 -5.46 -9.52
N VAL A 266 11.39 -5.91 -10.61
CA VAL A 266 10.27 -5.22 -11.26
C VAL A 266 9.02 -6.02 -10.97
N GLN A 267 8.04 -5.42 -10.31
CA GLN A 267 6.81 -6.08 -9.90
C GLN A 267 5.62 -5.51 -10.67
N ILE A 268 4.91 -6.36 -11.41
CA ILE A 268 3.68 -6.01 -12.11
C ILE A 268 2.49 -6.44 -11.25
N ILE A 269 1.65 -5.49 -10.87
CA ILE A 269 0.45 -5.75 -10.08
C ILE A 269 -0.64 -6.37 -10.97
N LEU A 270 -1.16 -7.53 -10.58
CA LEU A 270 -2.17 -8.31 -11.33
C LEU A 270 -3.60 -7.80 -11.07
N ARG A 271 -3.81 -6.51 -11.37
CA ARG A 271 -5.11 -5.86 -11.35
C ARG A 271 -5.24 -4.96 -12.56
N LEU A 272 -6.39 -5.01 -13.24
CA LEU A 272 -6.69 -4.11 -14.34
C LEU A 272 -7.41 -2.88 -13.79
N TYR A 273 -6.76 -1.73 -13.91
CA TYR A 273 -7.34 -0.46 -13.52
C TYR A 273 -7.92 0.24 -14.76
N LYS A 274 -8.97 1.04 -14.58
CA LYS A 274 -9.52 1.89 -15.64
C LYS A 274 -8.60 3.08 -15.93
N SER A 275 -7.93 3.61 -14.91
CA SER A 275 -7.12 4.84 -15.03
C SER A 275 -6.07 4.98 -13.92
N ILE A 276 -5.15 5.93 -14.09
CA ILE A 276 -4.17 6.34 -13.05
C ILE A 276 -4.90 6.84 -11.80
N SER A 277 -6.04 7.53 -11.97
CA SER A 277 -6.87 7.99 -10.86
C SER A 277 -7.37 6.84 -9.98
N GLU A 278 -7.82 5.74 -10.59
CA GLU A 278 -8.25 4.56 -9.85
C GLU A 278 -7.09 3.93 -9.06
N ILE A 279 -5.90 3.86 -9.66
CA ILE A 279 -4.70 3.34 -9.00
C ILE A 279 -4.39 4.14 -7.74
N LEU A 280 -4.24 5.46 -7.86
CA LEU A 280 -3.83 6.31 -6.74
C LEU A 280 -4.90 6.44 -5.65
N THR A 281 -6.17 6.42 -6.03
CA THR A 281 -7.29 6.43 -5.06
C THR A 281 -7.33 5.14 -4.21
N GLY A 282 -6.80 4.03 -4.73
CA GLY A 282 -6.70 2.76 -4.04
C GLY A 282 -5.54 2.64 -3.05
N PHE A 283 -4.63 3.62 -2.99
CA PHE A 283 -3.46 3.56 -2.12
C PHE A 283 -3.79 3.87 -0.65
N ASP A 284 -3.18 3.08 0.23
CA ASP A 284 -3.37 3.10 1.68
C ASP A 284 -2.61 4.23 2.36
N VAL A 285 -1.34 4.43 2.01
CA VAL A 285 -0.47 5.46 2.58
C VAL A 285 -0.41 6.72 1.71
N ASP A 286 -0.62 7.89 2.32
CA ASP A 286 -0.73 9.18 1.62
C ASP A 286 0.44 9.50 0.72
N CYS A 287 1.68 9.52 1.25
CA CYS A 287 2.85 9.89 0.48
C CYS A 287 3.12 8.94 -0.69
N ALA A 288 2.61 7.71 -0.63
CA ALA A 288 2.77 6.74 -1.71
C ALA A 288 1.94 7.11 -2.95
N CYS A 289 0.98 8.04 -2.85
CA CYS A 289 0.06 8.42 -3.93
C CYS A 289 0.76 9.25 -5.01
N VAL A 290 1.75 8.66 -5.67
CA VAL A 290 2.54 9.25 -6.76
C VAL A 290 2.64 8.22 -7.88
N ALA A 291 2.47 8.68 -9.12
CA ALA A 291 2.55 7.86 -10.31
C ALA A 291 3.34 8.58 -11.42
N PHE A 292 4.09 7.83 -12.21
CA PHE A 292 4.85 8.31 -13.36
C PHE A 292 4.55 7.46 -14.59
N ASP A 293 4.08 8.10 -15.66
CA ASP A 293 3.65 7.46 -16.92
C ASP A 293 4.73 7.57 -18.03
N GLY A 294 5.98 7.84 -17.67
CA GLY A 294 7.07 8.13 -18.62
C GLY A 294 7.13 9.58 -19.11
N ARG A 295 6.03 10.33 -18.98
CA ARG A 295 5.91 11.71 -19.49
C ARG A 295 5.68 12.73 -18.39
N GLN A 296 4.87 12.41 -17.40
CA GLN A 296 4.40 13.30 -16.34
C GLN A 296 4.31 12.55 -15.02
N VAL A 297 4.52 13.28 -13.93
CA VAL A 297 4.32 12.78 -12.57
C VAL A 297 2.98 13.29 -12.06
N TYR A 298 2.12 12.38 -11.61
CA TYR A 298 0.83 12.68 -11.02
C TYR A 298 0.82 12.34 -9.54
N SER A 299 0.06 13.10 -8.77
CA SER A 299 -0.35 12.76 -7.41
C SER A 299 -1.82 13.12 -7.21
N ASN A 300 -2.38 12.91 -6.03
CA ASN A 300 -3.68 13.43 -5.61
C ASN A 300 -3.48 14.44 -4.47
N PRO A 301 -4.47 15.29 -4.12
CA PRO A 301 -4.33 16.28 -3.05
C PRO A 301 -3.84 15.72 -1.71
N ARG A 302 -4.21 14.48 -1.38
CA ARG A 302 -3.73 13.76 -0.19
C ARG A 302 -2.23 13.47 -0.24
N GLY A 303 -1.73 12.94 -1.36
CA GLY A 303 -0.30 12.70 -1.58
C GLY A 303 0.52 14.00 -1.63
N ILE A 304 -0.01 15.04 -2.29
CA ILE A 304 0.59 16.38 -2.29
C ILE A 304 0.72 16.92 -0.86
N THR A 305 -0.33 16.78 -0.04
CA THR A 305 -0.34 17.20 1.36
C THR A 305 0.73 16.46 2.16
N ALA A 306 0.82 15.13 2.04
CA ALA A 306 1.80 14.35 2.78
C ALA A 306 3.25 14.66 2.40
N ILE A 307 3.51 14.95 1.13
CA ILE A 307 4.84 15.39 0.66
C ILE A 307 5.16 16.78 1.18
N ALA A 308 4.22 17.74 1.10
CA ALA A 308 4.43 19.10 1.58
C ALA A 308 4.69 19.16 3.10
N THR A 309 3.96 18.38 3.89
CA THR A 309 4.09 18.38 5.36
C THR A 309 5.09 17.35 5.88
N ARG A 310 5.67 16.53 4.99
CA ARG A 310 6.44 15.33 5.36
C ARG A 310 5.72 14.46 6.39
N THR A 311 4.41 14.30 6.26
CA THR A 311 3.58 13.61 7.25
C THR A 311 2.55 12.71 6.56
N ASN A 312 2.51 11.43 6.92
CA ASN A 312 1.40 10.54 6.58
C ASN A 312 0.33 10.61 7.68
N THR A 313 -0.92 10.80 7.30
CA THR A 313 -2.03 10.74 8.27
C THR A 313 -2.59 9.32 8.33
N ILE A 314 -2.92 8.84 9.52
CA ILE A 314 -3.60 7.56 9.69
C ILE A 314 -5.06 7.70 9.27
N ASP A 315 -5.43 6.95 8.22
CA ASP A 315 -6.80 6.78 7.74
C ASP A 315 -7.14 5.28 7.73
N LEU A 316 -7.84 4.84 8.77
CA LEU A 316 -8.22 3.43 8.94
C LEU A 316 -9.18 2.94 7.86
N SER A 317 -9.88 3.84 7.16
CA SER A 317 -10.70 3.49 6.00
C SER A 317 -9.84 3.07 4.80
N ARG A 318 -8.54 3.34 4.78
CA ARG A 318 -7.67 2.98 3.64
C ARG A 318 -6.70 1.86 3.99
N ARG A 319 -6.74 1.38 5.23
CA ARG A 319 -5.81 0.42 5.78
C ARG A 319 -5.76 -0.88 4.96
N SER A 320 -4.59 -1.18 4.40
CA SER A 320 -4.27 -2.49 3.84
C SER A 320 -3.70 -3.44 4.92
N PRO A 321 -3.59 -4.75 4.67
CA PRO A 321 -2.95 -5.68 5.59
C PRO A 321 -1.52 -5.30 6.00
N SER A 322 -0.79 -4.58 5.14
CA SER A 322 0.59 -4.16 5.40
C SER A 322 0.75 -2.70 5.81
N TYR A 323 -0.35 -2.03 6.16
CA TYR A 323 -0.38 -0.59 6.41
C TYR A 323 0.62 -0.13 7.46
N GLU A 324 0.71 -0.79 8.62
CA GLU A 324 1.66 -0.43 9.68
C GLU A 324 3.12 -0.55 9.20
N ASN A 325 3.42 -1.61 8.45
CA ASN A 325 4.75 -1.85 7.90
C ASN A 325 5.10 -0.79 6.84
N ARG A 326 4.12 -0.35 6.04
CA ARG A 326 4.31 0.72 5.05
C ARG A 326 4.49 2.08 5.72
N LEU A 327 3.75 2.39 6.78
CA LEU A 327 3.96 3.59 7.60
C LEU A 327 5.39 3.61 8.16
N TRP A 328 5.86 2.49 8.72
CA TRP A 328 7.26 2.34 9.15
C TRP A 328 8.27 2.54 8.00
N LYS A 329 8.02 1.94 6.83
CA LYS A 329 8.87 2.11 5.64
C LYS A 329 9.02 3.59 5.28
N TYR A 330 7.90 4.31 5.14
CA TYR A 330 7.93 5.73 4.77
C TYR A 330 8.45 6.63 5.89
N ARG A 331 8.33 6.21 7.15
CA ARG A 331 9.01 6.87 8.26
C ARG A 331 10.54 6.82 8.16
N ASN A 332 11.10 5.76 7.58
CA ASN A 332 12.53 5.71 7.27
C ASN A 332 12.93 6.54 6.03
N GLN A 333 11.93 7.09 5.31
CA GLN A 333 12.09 8.00 4.18
C GLN A 333 11.76 9.45 4.57
N ASN A 334 11.93 9.80 5.85
CA ASN A 334 11.67 11.12 6.42
C ASN A 334 10.20 11.60 6.29
N PHE A 335 9.25 10.71 6.57
CA PHE A 335 7.85 11.09 6.79
C PHE A 335 7.41 10.80 8.23
N ASP A 336 6.86 11.76 8.93
CA ASP A 336 6.14 11.50 10.17
C ASP A 336 4.89 10.63 9.94
N VAL A 337 4.37 10.09 11.03
CA VAL A 337 3.04 9.49 11.08
C VAL A 337 2.19 10.28 12.09
N PHE A 338 1.03 10.75 11.67
CA PHE A 338 0.12 11.55 12.50
C PHE A 338 -1.25 10.87 12.61
N TRP A 339 -1.82 10.84 13.81
CA TRP A 339 -3.18 10.35 14.01
C TRP A 339 -3.93 11.21 15.02
N ASP A 340 -4.96 11.91 14.56
CA ASP A 340 -5.70 12.86 15.37
C ASP A 340 -6.43 12.19 16.55
N CYS A 341 -6.91 10.96 16.37
CA CYS A 341 -7.58 10.18 17.41
C CYS A 341 -6.61 9.53 18.41
N LEU A 342 -5.29 9.69 18.27
CA LEU A 342 -4.33 9.08 19.18
C LEU A 342 -4.49 9.58 20.61
N ASP A 343 -4.82 8.68 21.52
CA ASP A 343 -4.81 8.94 22.96
C ASP A 343 -3.64 8.21 23.64
N ARG A 344 -2.58 8.95 23.97
CA ARG A 344 -1.40 8.41 24.65
C ARG A 344 -1.66 8.06 26.11
N THR A 345 -2.67 8.65 26.75
CA THR A 345 -2.98 8.35 28.16
C THR A 345 -3.50 6.93 28.36
N ARG A 346 -3.95 6.28 27.28
CA ARG A 346 -4.42 4.89 27.26
C ARG A 346 -3.31 3.87 27.05
N ILE A 347 -2.08 4.32 26.75
CA ILE A 347 -0.93 3.47 26.42
C ILE A 347 -0.08 3.27 27.66
N ASP A 348 0.18 2.00 28.00
CA ASP A 348 1.17 1.66 29.01
C ASP A 348 2.58 1.69 28.39
N GLU A 349 3.27 2.82 28.53
CA GLU A 349 4.63 2.99 28.00
C GLU A 349 5.64 2.04 28.66
N GLU A 350 5.44 1.67 29.93
CA GLU A 350 6.31 0.72 30.64
C GLU A 350 6.19 -0.67 30.01
N TYR A 351 4.95 -1.11 29.73
CA TYR A 351 4.71 -2.38 29.06
C TYR A 351 5.51 -2.47 27.74
N PHE A 352 5.39 -1.46 26.87
CA PHE A 352 6.08 -1.50 25.58
C PHE A 352 7.61 -1.38 25.74
N ARG A 353 8.09 -0.62 26.72
CA ARG A 353 9.53 -0.54 27.03
C ARG A 353 10.08 -1.89 27.45
N ARG A 354 9.39 -2.59 28.37
CA ARG A 354 9.71 -3.94 28.83
C ARG A 354 9.60 -4.97 27.71
N PHE A 355 8.56 -4.88 26.88
CA PHE A 355 8.36 -5.77 25.73
C PHE A 355 9.56 -5.73 24.75
N VAL A 356 10.14 -4.54 24.53
CA VAL A 356 11.37 -4.37 23.74
C VAL A 356 12.60 -4.89 24.49
N GLU A 357 12.66 -4.76 25.82
CA GLU A 357 13.72 -5.26 26.72
C GLU A 357 13.78 -6.79 26.77
N ASP A 358 12.63 -7.43 26.87
CA ASP A 358 12.45 -8.88 26.95
C ASP A 358 12.61 -9.56 25.57
N PHE A 359 13.05 -8.81 24.56
CA PHE A 359 13.33 -9.28 23.21
C PHE A 359 12.15 -9.97 22.53
N MET A 360 10.91 -9.58 22.86
CA MET A 360 9.71 -10.17 22.30
C MET A 360 9.48 -9.77 20.83
N ASP A 361 8.80 -10.64 20.08
CA ASP A 361 8.67 -10.53 18.62
C ASP A 361 7.51 -9.60 18.20
N LEU A 362 7.84 -8.62 17.34
CA LEU A 362 6.90 -7.71 16.67
C LEU A 362 5.81 -8.45 15.88
N SER A 363 6.08 -9.68 15.42
CA SER A 363 5.10 -10.49 14.67
C SER A 363 3.82 -10.77 15.47
N SER A 364 3.89 -10.75 16.81
CA SER A 364 2.74 -10.96 17.69
C SER A 364 1.86 -9.73 17.85
N LEU A 365 2.39 -8.53 17.59
CA LEU A 365 1.67 -7.27 17.74
C LEU A 365 0.90 -6.91 16.46
N LYS A 366 -0.26 -6.27 16.63
CA LYS A 366 -1.13 -5.79 15.54
C LYS A 366 -1.53 -4.33 15.74
N GLY A 367 -1.95 -3.69 14.65
CA GLY A 367 -2.49 -2.34 14.66
C GLY A 367 -1.60 -1.30 15.35
N LEU A 368 -2.19 -0.44 16.17
CA LEU A 368 -1.50 0.62 16.89
C LEU A 368 -0.33 0.09 17.74
N ALA A 369 -0.46 -1.10 18.33
CA ALA A 369 0.59 -1.67 19.19
C ALA A 369 1.90 -1.90 18.43
N ARG A 370 1.84 -2.24 17.13
CA ARG A 370 3.04 -2.34 16.28
C ARG A 370 3.73 -1.00 16.11
N LEU A 371 2.97 0.07 15.95
CA LEU A 371 3.51 1.43 15.75
C LEU A 371 4.13 1.96 17.04
N ILE A 372 3.49 1.73 18.18
CA ILE A 372 4.02 2.08 19.50
C ILE A 372 5.31 1.30 19.81
N PHE A 373 5.33 0.00 19.54
CA PHE A 373 6.56 -0.79 19.65
C PHE A 373 7.66 -0.24 18.73
N SER A 374 7.33 0.10 17.49
CA SER A 374 8.31 0.66 16.53
C SER A 374 8.88 2.00 17.01
N GLU A 375 8.05 2.85 17.62
CA GLU A 375 8.48 4.08 18.29
C GLU A 375 9.42 3.79 19.47
N ALA A 376 9.07 2.85 20.35
CA ALA A 376 9.91 2.45 21.50
C ALA A 376 11.27 1.89 21.07
N VAL A 377 11.35 1.18 19.93
CA VAL A 377 12.63 0.72 19.37
C VAL A 377 13.47 1.89 18.83
N LEU A 378 12.83 2.94 18.29
CA LEU A 378 13.53 4.13 17.79
C LEU A 378 14.16 4.97 18.93
N THR A 379 13.56 5.01 20.11
CA THR A 379 14.09 5.79 21.25
C THR A 379 15.32 5.16 21.90
N ARG A 380 15.61 3.89 21.63
CA ARG A 380 16.80 3.22 22.17
C ARG A 380 18.10 3.73 21.53
N PRO A 381 19.20 3.80 22.32
CA PRO A 381 20.51 4.19 21.80
C PRO A 381 20.88 3.29 20.62
N TYR A 382 21.43 3.92 19.57
CA TYR A 382 21.63 3.31 18.26
C TYR A 382 22.53 2.07 18.36
N ASN A 383 21.90 0.90 18.48
CA ASN A 383 22.53 -0.34 18.11
C ASN A 383 21.98 -0.71 16.73
N GLY A 384 22.81 -0.45 15.72
CA GLY A 384 22.51 -0.77 14.34
C GLY A 384 22.01 -2.20 14.19
N TYR A 385 22.58 -3.17 14.93
CA TYR A 385 22.17 -4.58 14.93
C TYR A 385 20.74 -4.78 15.50
N TRP A 386 20.35 -4.09 16.57
CA TRP A 386 18.99 -4.20 17.14
C TRP A 386 17.92 -3.63 16.20
N ARG A 387 18.08 -2.40 15.70
CA ARG A 387 17.11 -1.81 14.76
C ARG A 387 16.95 -2.65 13.49
N LYS A 388 18.09 -3.14 13.00
CA LYS A 388 18.19 -4.06 11.87
C LYS A 388 17.54 -5.43 12.16
N ARG A 389 17.70 -6.03 13.34
CA ARG A 389 17.09 -7.32 13.69
C ARG A 389 15.57 -7.27 13.91
N TYR A 390 15.04 -6.19 14.48
CA TYR A 390 13.62 -6.11 14.89
C TYR A 390 12.72 -5.40 13.87
N LEU A 391 13.26 -4.39 13.17
CA LEU A 391 12.46 -3.53 12.28
C LEU A 391 12.90 -3.61 10.80
N LYS A 392 13.97 -4.34 10.52
CA LYS A 392 14.57 -4.46 9.18
C LYS A 392 15.28 -5.82 9.00
N LYS A 393 14.76 -6.93 9.56
CA LYS A 393 15.51 -8.20 9.80
C LYS A 393 16.69 -8.39 8.83
N VAL A 394 17.89 -8.24 9.35
CA VAL A 394 19.11 -7.98 8.58
C VAL A 394 20.01 -9.19 8.37
N ASP A 395 20.68 -9.15 7.22
CA ASP A 395 21.96 -9.80 6.90
C ASP A 395 23.14 -9.19 7.70
N ASP A 396 23.88 -10.03 8.43
CA ASP A 396 25.37 -10.01 8.42
C ASP A 396 25.92 -11.47 8.45
N GLY A 397 25.09 -12.46 8.08
CA GLY A 397 25.31 -13.88 8.34
C GLY A 397 24.76 -14.86 7.29
N GLY A 398 24.33 -14.37 6.11
CA GLY A 398 23.97 -15.25 4.99
C GLY A 398 22.51 -15.73 4.92
N GLU A 399 21.55 -14.99 5.49
CA GLU A 399 20.12 -15.19 5.20
C GLU A 399 19.44 -13.87 4.75
N PRO A 400 18.46 -13.93 3.82
CA PRO A 400 17.78 -12.77 3.26
C PRO A 400 17.21 -11.73 4.21
N ALA A 401 17.50 -10.49 3.81
CA ALA A 401 16.85 -9.28 4.23
C ALA A 401 15.33 -9.36 4.01
N LEU A 402 14.56 -9.14 5.07
CA LEU A 402 13.12 -9.02 4.97
C LEU A 402 12.74 -7.70 4.31
N THR A 403 12.12 -7.78 3.14
CA THR A 403 11.22 -6.73 2.68
C THR A 403 9.95 -6.78 3.56
N PRO A 404 9.37 -5.65 3.96
CA PRO A 404 8.05 -5.67 4.58
C PRO A 404 7.01 -6.02 3.50
N GLU A 405 6.01 -6.84 3.87
CA GLU A 405 4.84 -7.19 3.06
C GLU A 405 4.39 -5.97 2.22
N SER A 406 4.49 -6.05 0.89
CA SER A 406 3.76 -5.10 0.05
C SER A 406 2.28 -5.49 0.13
N GLY A 407 1.34 -4.53 0.01
CA GLY A 407 -0.11 -4.84 0.07
C GLY A 407 -0.59 -5.83 -1.01
N TYR A 408 0.30 -6.21 -1.93
CA TYR A 408 0.08 -7.17 -3.00
C TYR A 408 1.06 -8.37 -2.97
N ALA A 409 1.99 -8.48 -2.02
CA ALA A 409 2.93 -9.61 -1.95
C ALA A 409 2.93 -10.26 -0.56
N ASN A 410 2.52 -11.53 -0.51
CA ASN A 410 2.66 -12.40 0.66
C ASN A 410 4.01 -13.17 0.64
N HIS A 411 5.00 -12.64 -0.09
CA HIS A 411 6.23 -13.34 -0.45
C HIS A 411 7.42 -12.38 -0.36
N ASP A 412 8.37 -12.72 0.50
CA ASP A 412 9.63 -11.97 0.65
C ASP A 412 10.61 -12.42 -0.43
N ILE A 413 11.05 -11.46 -1.26
CA ILE A 413 11.98 -11.72 -2.36
C ILE A 413 13.32 -11.06 -2.00
N PRO A 414 14.36 -11.84 -1.65
CA PRO A 414 15.66 -11.29 -1.29
C PRO A 414 16.27 -10.45 -2.39
N TYR A 415 16.90 -9.35 -1.97
CA TYR A 415 17.67 -8.48 -2.84
C TYR A 415 19.03 -8.14 -2.21
N GLY A 416 20.09 -8.06 -3.03
CA GLY A 416 21.44 -7.69 -2.60
C GLY A 416 22.55 -8.39 -3.40
N GLU A 417 23.80 -7.95 -3.21
CA GLU A 417 24.98 -8.43 -3.95
C GLU A 417 25.16 -9.95 -3.94
N ARG A 418 24.72 -10.61 -2.86
CA ARG A 418 24.88 -12.06 -2.67
C ARG A 418 23.77 -12.88 -3.33
N PHE A 419 22.70 -12.26 -3.82
CA PHE A 419 21.49 -12.94 -4.31
C PHE A 419 21.50 -13.08 -5.83
N THR A 420 21.79 -14.30 -6.29
CA THR A 420 21.51 -14.73 -7.66
C THR A 420 20.07 -15.20 -7.78
N ALA A 421 19.53 -15.30 -8.99
CA ALA A 421 18.19 -15.82 -9.21
C ALA A 421 17.92 -17.18 -8.56
N ASP A 422 18.89 -18.10 -8.63
CA ASP A 422 18.76 -19.42 -7.99
C ASP A 422 18.71 -19.32 -6.46
N LYS A 423 19.45 -18.38 -5.87
CA LYS A 423 19.39 -18.15 -4.42
C LYS A 423 18.06 -17.52 -4.01
N VAL A 424 17.53 -16.60 -4.83
CA VAL A 424 16.19 -16.03 -4.65
C VAL A 424 15.14 -17.14 -4.72
N ARG A 425 15.18 -17.99 -5.75
CA ARG A 425 14.26 -19.12 -5.91
C ARG A 425 14.30 -20.05 -4.69
N LYS A 426 15.48 -20.54 -4.31
CA LYS A 426 15.67 -21.41 -3.14
C LYS A 426 15.18 -20.76 -1.84
N TYR A 427 15.32 -19.45 -1.71
CA TYR A 427 14.83 -18.74 -0.54
C TYR A 427 13.31 -18.71 -0.50
N VAL A 428 12.67 -18.27 -1.59
CA VAL A 428 11.19 -18.20 -1.68
C VAL A 428 10.59 -19.59 -1.47
N GLU A 429 11.15 -20.64 -2.08
CA GLU A 429 10.70 -22.03 -1.88
C GLU A 429 10.79 -22.49 -0.41
N ARG A 430 11.75 -21.97 0.37
CA ARG A 430 11.95 -22.34 1.77
C ARG A 430 11.09 -21.53 2.73
N HIS A 431 10.84 -20.25 2.45
CA HIS A 431 10.25 -19.32 3.43
C HIS A 431 8.84 -18.84 3.06
N SER A 432 8.44 -18.94 1.80
CA SER A 432 7.10 -18.51 1.40
C SER A 432 6.06 -19.54 1.77
N THR A 433 5.11 -19.12 2.60
CA THR A 433 3.94 -19.91 2.98
C THR A 433 2.83 -19.82 1.92
N GLY A 434 2.83 -18.74 1.13
CA GLY A 434 1.90 -18.46 0.05
C GLY A 434 2.22 -19.22 -1.25
N GLN A 435 1.20 -19.40 -2.07
CA GLN A 435 1.33 -20.05 -3.38
C GLN A 435 2.15 -19.19 -4.34
N HIS A 436 3.01 -19.84 -5.11
CA HIS A 436 3.86 -19.16 -6.06
C HIS A 436 4.27 -20.09 -7.22
N LEU A 437 4.59 -19.49 -8.37
CA LEU A 437 5.07 -20.20 -9.56
C LEU A 437 6.31 -19.49 -10.12
N PHE A 438 7.42 -20.21 -10.16
CA PHE A 438 8.63 -19.79 -10.84
C PHE A 438 8.66 -20.31 -12.28
N GLY A 439 9.19 -19.52 -13.19
CA GLY A 439 9.38 -19.94 -14.58
C GLY A 439 9.86 -18.83 -15.49
N THR A 440 9.85 -19.12 -16.79
CA THR A 440 9.94 -18.07 -17.81
C THR A 440 8.67 -17.23 -17.78
N ILE A 441 8.69 -16.05 -18.41
CA ILE A 441 7.49 -15.24 -18.50
C ILE A 441 6.32 -15.97 -19.16
N GLN A 442 6.61 -16.81 -20.15
CA GLN A 442 5.63 -17.66 -20.82
C GLN A 442 4.98 -18.67 -19.85
N VAL A 443 5.79 -19.32 -19.01
CA VAL A 443 5.30 -20.26 -18.00
C VAL A 443 4.42 -19.53 -16.98
N VAL A 444 4.87 -18.39 -16.45
CA VAL A 444 4.15 -17.75 -15.35
C VAL A 444 2.88 -17.00 -15.81
N ALA A 445 2.90 -16.38 -17.00
CA ALA A 445 1.80 -15.57 -17.49
C ALA A 445 0.80 -16.35 -18.37
N VAL A 446 1.24 -17.36 -19.13
CA VAL A 446 0.42 -18.01 -20.16
C VAL A 446 0.10 -19.47 -19.84
N GLU A 447 1.10 -20.27 -19.49
CA GLU A 447 0.93 -21.72 -19.31
C GLU A 447 0.39 -22.10 -17.91
N GLY A 448 0.93 -21.46 -16.87
CA GLY A 448 0.63 -21.75 -15.48
C GLY A 448 1.27 -23.05 -14.95
N ALA A 449 0.93 -23.41 -13.71
CA ALA A 449 1.42 -24.63 -13.09
C ALA A 449 0.85 -25.89 -13.77
N LYS A 450 1.69 -26.92 -13.98
CA LYS A 450 1.22 -28.22 -14.51
C LYS A 450 0.34 -28.95 -13.48
N PRO A 451 -0.78 -29.57 -13.88
CA PRO A 451 -1.60 -30.38 -12.96
C PRO A 451 -0.80 -31.55 -12.37
N GLY A 452 -0.86 -31.76 -11.05
CA GLY A 452 -0.43 -33.02 -10.43
C GLY A 452 0.97 -33.06 -9.76
N LYS A 453 1.62 -31.93 -9.48
CA LYS A 453 2.86 -31.90 -8.65
C LYS A 453 2.75 -30.89 -7.51
N LYS A 454 2.25 -31.28 -6.32
CA LYS A 454 2.21 -30.45 -5.09
C LYS A 454 1.81 -28.97 -5.31
N SER A 455 1.05 -28.69 -6.37
CA SER A 455 0.60 -27.35 -6.73
C SER A 455 -0.71 -27.15 -5.99
N LYS A 456 -0.70 -26.30 -4.96
CA LYS A 456 -1.95 -25.83 -4.35
C LYS A 456 -2.76 -25.18 -5.49
N ASP A 457 -4.02 -25.59 -5.64
CA ASP A 457 -4.85 -25.59 -6.86
C ASP A 457 -5.15 -24.24 -7.56
N GLU A 458 -4.51 -23.12 -7.19
CA GLU A 458 -4.95 -21.76 -7.54
C GLU A 458 -4.04 -21.01 -8.56
N LEU A 459 -2.89 -21.57 -8.98
CA LEU A 459 -2.00 -20.97 -10.01
C LEU A 459 -1.89 -21.81 -11.31
N VAL A 460 -2.89 -22.64 -11.59
CA VAL A 460 -2.98 -23.44 -12.81
C VAL A 460 -3.48 -22.56 -13.97
N GLY A 461 -2.89 -22.73 -15.15
CA GLY A 461 -3.30 -22.02 -16.36
C GLY A 461 -2.87 -20.56 -16.45
N LYS A 462 -3.42 -19.89 -17.47
CA LYS A 462 -3.16 -18.48 -17.82
C LYS A 462 -3.39 -17.55 -16.63
N VAL A 463 -2.63 -16.44 -16.56
CA VAL A 463 -2.83 -15.45 -15.50
C VAL A 463 -4.18 -14.76 -15.63
N SER A 464 -4.88 -14.64 -14.51
CA SER A 464 -6.10 -13.88 -14.35
C SER A 464 -5.81 -12.60 -13.58
N PHE A 465 -6.54 -11.53 -13.89
CA PHE A 465 -6.38 -10.26 -13.20
C PHE A 465 -7.52 -10.05 -12.23
N LEU A 466 -7.23 -9.39 -11.11
CA LEU A 466 -8.27 -8.88 -10.24
C LEU A 466 -9.09 -7.85 -11.02
N LYS A 467 -10.36 -8.17 -11.25
CA LYS A 467 -11.37 -7.27 -11.87
C LYS A 467 -12.31 -6.66 -10.81
N ASP A 468 -12.26 -7.15 -9.58
CA ASP A 468 -13.17 -6.74 -8.50
C ASP A 468 -12.82 -5.37 -7.88
N ASP A 469 -13.82 -4.50 -7.89
CA ASP A 469 -14.14 -3.35 -7.03
C ASP A 469 -13.02 -2.81 -6.08
N PRO A 470 -12.44 -1.61 -6.34
CA PRO A 470 -11.45 -0.97 -5.45
C PRO A 470 -12.01 -0.55 -4.08
N GLY A 471 -13.33 -0.38 -3.95
CA GLY A 471 -14.05 -0.22 -2.69
C GLY A 471 -14.17 -1.51 -1.88
N ARG A 472 -14.11 -2.68 -2.53
CA ARG A 472 -14.06 -3.97 -1.81
C ARG A 472 -12.71 -4.27 -1.18
N GLN A 473 -11.60 -3.65 -1.57
CA GLN A 473 -10.38 -3.70 -0.73
C GLN A 473 -10.59 -3.00 0.62
N MET A 474 -11.66 -2.21 0.76
CA MET A 474 -12.16 -1.68 2.03
C MET A 474 -13.19 -2.57 2.74
N ILE A 475 -13.74 -3.58 2.05
CA ILE A 475 -14.73 -4.54 2.59
C ILE A 475 -14.12 -5.95 2.73
N GLY A 476 -12.88 -6.13 2.26
CA GLY A 476 -12.25 -7.43 1.97
C GLY A 476 -10.88 -7.63 2.60
N SER A 477 -10.59 -6.98 3.72
CA SER A 477 -10.03 -7.79 4.80
C SER A 477 -11.18 -8.72 5.21
N PHE A 478 -11.00 -10.04 5.20
CA PHE A 478 -12.01 -10.92 5.81
C PHE A 478 -12.17 -10.66 7.33
N HIS A 479 -11.38 -9.73 7.90
CA HIS A 479 -11.45 -9.17 9.25
C HIS A 479 -11.00 -7.69 9.27
N PRO A 480 -11.82 -6.70 8.85
CA PRO A 480 -11.46 -5.30 9.11
C PRO A 480 -11.46 -5.15 10.63
N LEU A 481 -10.28 -4.93 11.22
CA LEU A 481 -10.18 -4.48 12.59
C LEU A 481 -10.90 -3.12 12.61
N SER A 482 -12.01 -3.03 13.34
CA SER A 482 -12.61 -1.74 13.70
C SER A 482 -11.57 -0.84 14.37
N GLU A 483 -11.83 0.45 14.53
CA GLU A 483 -10.92 1.32 15.30
C GLU A 483 -10.64 0.73 16.70
N ASP A 484 -11.66 0.11 17.31
CA ASP A 484 -11.53 -0.61 18.56
C ASP A 484 -10.56 -1.79 18.43
N ASP A 485 -10.71 -2.65 17.41
CA ASP A 485 -9.81 -3.79 17.20
C ASP A 485 -8.37 -3.37 16.80
N TRP A 486 -8.22 -2.23 16.10
CA TRP A 486 -6.91 -1.70 15.69
C TRP A 486 -6.13 -1.15 16.88
N THR A 487 -6.85 -0.60 17.86
CA THR A 487 -6.27 -0.02 19.07
C THR A 487 -6.22 -0.99 20.24
N GLU A 488 -6.96 -2.09 20.20
CA GLU A 488 -7.17 -3.06 21.28
C GLU A 488 -5.86 -3.44 21.98
N MET A 489 -4.90 -3.97 21.22
CA MET A 489 -3.61 -4.42 21.78
C MET A 489 -2.80 -3.27 22.40
N ALA A 490 -2.93 -2.03 21.91
CA ALA A 490 -2.19 -0.90 22.45
C ALA A 490 -2.83 -0.33 23.72
N TYR A 491 -4.16 -0.28 23.76
CA TYR A 491 -4.91 0.35 24.86
C TYR A 491 -5.28 -0.62 25.99
N ALA A 492 -5.23 -1.93 25.74
CA ALA A 492 -5.40 -2.97 26.74
C ALA A 492 -4.06 -3.57 27.23
N ALA A 493 -2.94 -3.29 26.55
CA ALA A 493 -1.61 -3.72 26.99
C ALA A 493 -1.31 -3.32 28.44
N GLY A 494 -0.71 -4.24 29.20
CA GLY A 494 -0.37 -4.03 30.61
C GLY A 494 -1.53 -4.09 31.60
N LYS A 495 -2.80 -4.11 31.15
CA LYS A 495 -4.00 -4.05 32.01
C LYS A 495 -4.55 -5.41 32.46
N GLY A 496 -3.73 -6.46 32.42
CA GLY A 496 -4.13 -7.83 32.74
C GLY A 496 -3.18 -8.54 33.70
N ASP A 497 -3.17 -8.15 34.98
CA ASP A 497 -3.19 -9.07 36.14
C ASP A 497 -3.52 -8.33 37.46
N THR A 498 -4.67 -7.65 37.52
CA THR A 498 -5.23 -7.15 38.78
C THR A 498 -6.64 -7.68 38.95
N GLY A 499 -6.79 -8.96 39.31
CA GLY A 499 -8.11 -9.50 39.62
C GLY A 499 -8.29 -11.01 39.49
N LYS A 500 -7.34 -11.82 39.95
CA LYS A 500 -7.58 -13.21 40.35
C LYS A 500 -6.68 -13.59 41.52
N ASP A 501 -6.84 -12.92 42.64
CA ASP A 501 -6.34 -13.37 43.95
C ASP A 501 -7.12 -12.63 45.04
N SER A 502 -8.31 -13.13 45.38
CA SER A 502 -8.95 -13.05 46.72
C SER A 502 -10.43 -13.44 46.65
N GLU A 503 -10.75 -14.71 46.44
CA GLU A 503 -12.00 -15.29 46.94
C GLU A 503 -11.72 -16.75 47.32
N GLU A 504 -10.94 -16.90 48.40
CA GLU A 504 -10.94 -18.11 49.23
C GLU A 504 -10.63 -17.66 50.66
N ASN A 505 -11.70 -17.47 51.44
CA ASN A 505 -11.83 -17.66 52.90
C ASN A 505 -12.96 -16.76 53.43
N ASP A 506 -14.17 -17.32 53.49
CA ASP A 506 -14.95 -17.41 54.73
C ASP A 506 -15.91 -18.61 54.66
#